data_AF-A0A7S0BBQ2-F1
#
_entry.id   AF-A0A7S0BBQ2-F1
#
_cell.length_a   1.000
_cell.length_b   1.000
_cell.length_c   1.000
_cell.angle_alpha   90.00
_cell.angle_beta   90.00
_cell.angle_gamma   90.00
#
_symmetry.space_group_name_H-M   'P 1'
#
loop_
_entity.id
_entity.type
_entity.pdbx_description
1 polymer ?
#
loop_
_entity_poly.entity_id
_entity_poly.type
_entity_poly.pdbx_seq_one_letter_code
_entity_poly.pdbx_strand_id
1 'polypeptide(L)'
;MLLQQELQRGIGVLGLLDEPFLSKADKLTHIIVVLSAGILHDIRFARCLCLVGAKAKVRAVRADDAFAFPDEQFWSDLSSGLVLDADRVDLEAVAREYREMFKVIATAFTPH
;
A
#
# COMPACT_ATOMS: atom_id res chain seq x y z
N MET A 1 -7.62 -5.30 29.24
CA MET A 1 -8.74 -5.44 28.28
C MET A 1 -9.15 -4.15 27.60
N LEU A 2 -9.30 -3.01 28.30
CA LEU A 2 -9.64 -1.70 27.69
C LEU A 2 -8.69 -1.28 26.55
N LEU A 3 -7.37 -1.41 26.75
CA LEU A 3 -6.37 -1.05 25.73
C LEU A 3 -6.50 -1.89 24.44
N GLN A 4 -6.85 -3.17 24.58
CA GLN A 4 -7.02 -4.07 23.44
C GLN A 4 -8.30 -3.76 22.65
N GLN A 5 -9.37 -3.33 23.35
CA GLN A 5 -10.60 -2.85 22.72
C GLN A 5 -10.42 -1.49 22.04
N GLU A 6 -9.65 -0.57 22.63
CA GLU A 6 -9.31 0.72 22.00
C GLU A 6 -8.39 0.54 20.79
N LEU A 7 -7.42 -0.38 20.85
CA LEU A 7 -6.62 -0.78 19.70
C LEU A 7 -7.49 -1.38 18.59
N GLN A 8 -8.41 -2.28 18.92
CA GLN A 8 -9.35 -2.86 17.95
C GLN A 8 -10.29 -1.82 17.35
N ARG A 9 -10.69 -0.78 18.08
CA ARG A 9 -11.48 0.36 17.54
C ARG A 9 -10.69 1.21 16.54
N GLY A 10 -9.36 1.29 16.71
CA GLY A 10 -8.46 2.00 15.80
C GLY A 10 -7.97 1.14 14.61
N ILE A 11 -8.14 -0.18 14.67
CA ILE A 11 -7.72 -1.11 13.62
C ILE A 11 -8.93 -1.46 12.74
N GLY A 12 -9.00 -0.84 11.57
CA GLY A 12 -9.88 -1.28 10.49
C GLY A 12 -9.17 -2.33 9.64
N VAL A 13 -9.70 -3.56 9.60
CA VAL A 13 -9.32 -4.54 8.56
C VAL A 13 -10.13 -4.19 7.32
N LEU A 14 -9.44 -3.68 6.30
CA LEU A 14 -10.09 -3.15 5.11
C LEU A 14 -10.06 -4.19 4.00
N GLY A 15 -11.24 -4.72 3.67
CA GLY A 15 -11.51 -5.16 2.30
C GLY A 15 -11.54 -3.93 1.41
N LEU A 16 -11.00 -4.03 0.20
CA LEU A 16 -10.80 -2.92 -0.74
C LEU A 16 -12.00 -1.93 -0.81
N LEU A 17 -11.75 -0.69 -0.37
CA LEU A 17 -12.56 0.52 -0.61
C LEU A 17 -14.08 0.38 -0.40
N ASP A 18 -14.53 0.21 0.83
CA ASP A 18 -15.91 0.59 1.19
C ASP A 18 -15.98 2.11 1.44
N GLU A 19 -17.06 2.79 1.00
CA GLU A 19 -17.28 4.24 1.20
C GLU A 19 -17.01 4.79 2.62
N PRO A 20 -17.27 4.05 3.73
CA PRO A 20 -16.92 4.50 5.07
C PRO A 20 -15.42 4.75 5.28
N PHE A 21 -14.54 4.13 4.48
CA PHE A 21 -13.09 4.33 4.55
C PHE A 21 -12.67 5.72 4.08
N LEU A 22 -13.21 6.19 2.96
CA LEU A 22 -12.88 7.50 2.39
C LEU A 22 -13.20 8.63 3.39
N SER A 23 -14.29 8.47 4.15
CA SER A 23 -14.68 9.43 5.20
C SER A 23 -13.71 9.52 6.38
N LYS A 24 -12.87 8.50 6.57
CA LYS A 24 -11.90 8.39 7.68
C LYS A 24 -10.45 8.47 7.22
N ALA A 25 -10.20 8.47 5.91
CA ALA A 25 -8.87 8.49 5.31
C ALA A 25 -8.01 9.64 5.84
N ASP A 26 -8.60 10.81 6.07
CA ASP A 26 -7.91 11.99 6.60
C ASP A 26 -7.42 11.87 8.05
N LYS A 27 -7.95 10.90 8.80
CA LYS A 27 -7.57 10.65 10.20
C LYS A 27 -6.55 9.53 10.35
N LEU A 28 -6.19 8.86 9.25
CA LEU A 28 -5.24 7.76 9.27
C LEU A 28 -3.82 8.30 9.39
N THR A 29 -3.09 7.85 10.41
CA THR A 29 -1.68 8.19 10.60
C THR A 29 -0.74 7.06 10.18
N HIS A 30 -1.25 5.83 10.17
CA HIS A 30 -0.51 4.61 9.84
C HIS A 30 -1.40 3.67 9.04
N ILE A 31 -0.80 3.00 8.04
CA ILE A 31 -1.48 2.04 7.17
C ILE A 31 -0.60 0.81 7.07
N ILE A 32 -1.18 -0.34 7.35
CA ILE A 32 -0.54 -1.63 7.15
C ILE A 32 -1.05 -2.20 5.83
N VAL A 33 -0.15 -2.38 4.87
CA VAL A 33 -0.44 -3.02 3.60
C VAL A 33 -0.02 -4.47 3.68
N VAL A 34 -0.97 -5.38 3.53
CA VAL A 34 -0.70 -6.82 3.44
C VAL A 34 -0.39 -7.15 1.97
N LEU A 35 0.86 -7.50 1.69
CA LEU A 35 1.31 -7.82 0.35
C LEU A 35 0.94 -9.27 0.02
N SER A 36 0.02 -9.44 -0.92
CA SER A 36 -0.40 -10.71 -1.50
C SER A 36 -0.16 -10.74 -3.00
N ALA A 37 -0.14 -11.94 -3.60
CA ALA A 37 -0.01 -12.09 -5.04
C ALA A 37 -1.03 -11.24 -5.81
N GLY A 38 -0.54 -10.48 -6.81
CA GLY A 38 -1.38 -9.65 -7.68
C GLY A 38 -1.80 -8.28 -7.13
N ILE A 39 -1.50 -7.95 -5.86
CA ILE A 39 -1.96 -6.69 -5.25
C ILE A 39 -1.51 -5.43 -6.01
N LEU A 40 -0.31 -5.45 -6.62
CA LEU A 40 0.23 -4.34 -7.40
C LEU A 40 -0.48 -4.12 -8.75
N HIS A 41 -1.29 -5.08 -9.19
CA HIS A 41 -2.11 -4.99 -10.40
C HIS A 41 -3.55 -4.59 -10.07
N ASP A 42 -3.93 -4.48 -8.79
CA ASP A 42 -5.28 -4.06 -8.40
C ASP A 42 -5.38 -2.52 -8.44
N ILE A 43 -6.19 -2.02 -9.38
CA ILE A 43 -6.43 -0.59 -9.56
C ILE A 43 -7.06 0.09 -8.34
N ARG A 44 -7.91 -0.62 -7.59
CA ARG A 44 -8.53 -0.09 -6.37
C ARG A 44 -7.48 0.05 -5.29
N PHE A 45 -6.53 -0.88 -5.21
CA PHE A 45 -5.39 -0.76 -4.31
C PHE A 45 -4.53 0.44 -4.69
N ALA A 46 -4.16 0.59 -5.96
CA ALA A 46 -3.38 1.74 -6.44
C ALA A 46 -4.04 3.08 -6.11
N ARG A 47 -5.35 3.21 -6.38
CA ARG A 47 -6.14 4.40 -6.05
C ARG A 47 -6.18 4.66 -4.55
N CYS A 48 -6.42 3.61 -3.76
CA CYS A 48 -6.45 3.71 -2.30
C CYS A 48 -5.11 4.23 -1.79
N LEU A 49 -4.01 3.63 -2.24
CA LEU A 49 -2.66 4.01 -1.83
C LEU A 49 -2.35 5.46 -2.19
N CYS A 50 -2.71 5.94 -3.38
CA CYS A 50 -2.53 7.35 -3.75
C CYS A 50 -3.36 8.32 -2.90
N LEU A 51 -4.56 7.92 -2.45
CA LEU A 51 -5.40 8.76 -1.61
C LEU A 51 -4.85 8.95 -0.20
N VAL A 52 -4.13 7.93 0.31
CA VAL A 52 -3.74 7.84 1.72
C VAL A 52 -2.23 7.90 1.97
N GLY A 53 -1.40 7.51 1.01
CA GLY A 53 0.05 7.40 1.13
C GLY A 53 0.74 8.73 1.38
N ALA A 54 0.18 9.82 0.86
CA ALA A 54 0.65 11.18 1.16
C ALA A 54 0.34 11.66 2.59
N LYS A 55 -0.61 11.01 3.30
CA LYS A 55 -1.13 11.47 4.60
C LYS A 55 -0.74 10.56 5.76
N ALA A 56 -0.46 9.29 5.49
CA ALA A 56 -0.21 8.26 6.48
C ALA A 56 1.11 7.55 6.22
N LYS A 57 1.75 7.07 7.29
CA LYS A 57 2.92 6.20 7.17
C LYS A 57 2.48 4.82 6.69
N VAL A 58 2.87 4.46 5.48
CA VAL A 58 2.63 3.14 4.92
C VAL A 58 3.70 2.16 5.43
N ARG A 59 3.24 0.98 5.85
CA ARG A 59 4.07 -0.14 6.28
C ARG A 59 3.60 -1.38 5.54
N ALA A 60 4.44 -1.88 4.65
CA ALA A 60 4.16 -3.11 3.93
C ALA A 60 4.57 -4.33 4.79
N VAL A 61 3.70 -5.33 4.84
CA VAL A 61 3.93 -6.61 5.50
C VAL A 61 3.69 -7.71 4.48
N ARG A 62 4.70 -8.53 4.23
CA ARG A 62 4.57 -9.69 3.36
C ARG A 62 3.70 -10.74 4.04
N ALA A 63 2.58 -11.11 3.41
CA ALA A 63 1.62 -12.06 3.98
C ALA A 63 2.10 -13.51 3.82
N ASP A 64 2.70 -13.80 2.66
CA ASP A 64 3.16 -15.12 2.24
C ASP A 64 4.30 -15.02 1.21
N ASP A 65 4.81 -16.18 0.80
CA ASP A 65 5.87 -16.25 -0.21
C ASP A 65 5.39 -16.00 -1.65
N ALA A 66 4.08 -15.89 -1.88
CA ALA A 66 3.51 -15.73 -3.22
C ALA A 66 3.61 -14.28 -3.75
N PHE A 67 3.88 -13.30 -2.87
CA PHE A 67 4.15 -11.94 -3.30
C PHE A 67 5.52 -11.81 -3.99
N ALA A 68 5.50 -11.31 -5.23
CA ALA A 68 6.70 -10.91 -5.98
C ALA A 68 6.94 -9.41 -5.82
N PHE A 69 8.16 -9.04 -5.40
CA PHE A 69 8.58 -7.64 -5.32
C PHE A 69 8.73 -7.05 -6.73
N PRO A 70 8.46 -5.75 -6.91
CA PRO A 70 8.56 -5.10 -8.21
C PRO A 70 10.03 -5.07 -8.68
N ASP A 71 10.27 -5.62 -9.86
CA ASP A 71 11.55 -5.60 -10.57
C ASP A 71 11.59 -4.49 -11.63
N GLU A 72 12.69 -4.39 -12.37
CA GLU A 72 12.83 -3.39 -13.45
C GLU A 72 11.74 -3.52 -14.51
N GLN A 73 11.32 -4.75 -14.83
CA GLN A 73 10.27 -5.02 -15.81
C GLN A 73 8.93 -4.47 -15.32
N PHE A 74 8.58 -4.71 -14.06
CA PHE A 74 7.37 -4.17 -13.45
C PHE A 74 7.31 -2.64 -13.56
N TRP A 75 8.41 -1.94 -13.30
CA TRP A 75 8.43 -0.48 -13.38
C TRP A 75 8.24 0.02 -14.82
N SER A 76 8.86 -0.65 -15.79
CA SER A 76 8.65 -0.40 -17.21
C SER A 76 7.18 -0.62 -17.61
N ASP A 77 6.61 -1.76 -17.21
CA ASP A 77 5.22 -2.12 -17.50
C ASP A 77 4.23 -1.17 -16.84
N LEU A 78 4.52 -0.70 -15.62
CA LEU A 78 3.71 0.29 -14.93
C LEU A 78 3.71 1.62 -15.69
N SER A 79 4.89 2.11 -16.10
CA SER A 79 5.02 3.38 -16.83
C SER A 79 4.37 3.37 -18.22
N SER A 80 4.24 2.20 -18.84
CA SER A 80 3.57 2.02 -20.14
C SER A 80 2.07 1.75 -20.02
N GLY A 81 1.53 1.64 -18.80
CA GLY A 81 0.12 1.34 -18.55
C GLY A 81 -0.25 -0.14 -18.74
N LEU A 82 0.72 -1.04 -18.80
CA LEU A 82 0.50 -2.49 -18.90
C LEU A 82 0.08 -3.11 -17.55
N VAL A 83 0.53 -2.53 -16.43
CA VAL A 83 0.15 -2.98 -15.07
C VAL A 83 -1.18 -2.37 -14.63
N LEU A 84 -1.39 -1.09 -14.91
CA LEU A 84 -2.56 -0.32 -14.52
C LEU A 84 -3.02 0.57 -15.67
N ASP A 85 -4.32 0.70 -15.82
CA ASP A 85 -4.95 1.55 -16.84
C ASP A 85 -4.64 3.05 -16.59
N ALA A 86 -3.84 3.64 -17.48
CA ALA A 86 -3.40 5.04 -17.41
C ALA A 86 -4.56 6.04 -17.45
N ASP A 87 -5.70 5.67 -18.03
CA ASP A 87 -6.88 6.55 -18.11
C ASP A 87 -7.61 6.66 -16.76
N ARG A 88 -7.30 5.77 -15.82
CA ARG A 88 -8.02 5.64 -14.54
C ARG A 88 -7.17 6.00 -13.33
N VAL A 89 -5.85 6.05 -13.48
CA VAL A 89 -4.91 6.38 -12.40
C VAL A 89 -3.74 7.21 -12.90
N ASP A 90 -3.25 8.10 -12.05
CA ASP A 90 -1.97 8.77 -12.26
C ASP A 90 -0.82 7.78 -11.99
N LEU A 91 -0.25 7.24 -13.06
CA LEU A 91 0.82 6.23 -13.00
C LEU A 91 2.08 6.76 -12.30
N GLU A 92 2.38 8.05 -12.42
CA GLU A 92 3.55 8.64 -11.76
C GLU A 92 3.32 8.74 -10.26
N ALA A 93 2.13 9.17 -9.84
CA ALA A 93 1.74 9.17 -8.45
C ALA A 93 1.75 7.74 -7.86
N VAL A 94 1.20 6.76 -8.57
CA VAL A 94 1.22 5.35 -8.13
C VAL A 94 2.66 4.84 -8.01
N ALA A 95 3.52 5.10 -9.00
CA ALA A 95 4.90 4.67 -8.96
C ALA A 95 5.66 5.29 -7.79
N ARG A 96 5.40 6.55 -7.46
CA ARG A 96 5.96 7.21 -6.27
C ARG A 96 5.51 6.52 -4.99
N GLU A 97 4.22 6.26 -4.82
CA GLU A 97 3.72 5.61 -3.60
C GLU A 97 4.20 4.17 -3.46
N TYR A 98 4.30 3.41 -4.57
CA TYR A 98 4.89 2.07 -4.56
C TYR A 98 6.35 2.13 -4.13
N ARG A 99 7.14 3.06 -4.69
CA ARG A 99 8.54 3.22 -4.28
C ARG A 99 8.65 3.57 -2.80
N GLU A 100 7.87 4.52 -2.29
CA GLU A 100 7.89 4.86 -0.87
C GLU A 100 7.43 3.70 0.03
N MET A 101 6.45 2.91 -0.39
CA MET A 101 6.01 1.70 0.31
C MET A 101 7.11 0.64 0.42
N PHE A 102 7.96 0.52 -0.61
CA PHE A 102 9.10 -0.41 -0.64
C PHE A 102 10.42 0.22 -0.20
N LYS A 103 10.43 1.52 0.11
CA LYS A 103 11.58 2.21 0.68
C LYS A 103 11.67 1.81 2.14
N VAL A 104 12.51 0.79 2.43
CA VAL A 104 12.93 0.18 3.72
C VAL A 104 12.60 -1.32 3.67
N ILE A 105 13.57 -2.22 3.43
CA ILE A 105 14.62 -2.62 4.38
C ILE A 105 16.03 -2.62 3.72
N ALA A 106 16.72 -1.49 3.78
CA ALA A 106 18.19 -1.42 3.77
C ALA A 106 18.72 -0.73 5.03
N THR A 107 17.95 -0.70 6.10
CA THR A 107 18.53 -0.65 7.44
C THR A 107 19.23 -1.97 7.64
N ALA A 108 20.56 -1.98 7.44
CA ALA A 108 21.41 -3.08 7.85
C ALA A 108 20.97 -3.54 9.23
N PHE A 109 20.54 -4.79 9.35
CA PHE A 109 20.62 -5.48 10.63
C PHE A 109 22.11 -5.60 10.93
N THR A 110 22.73 -4.56 11.49
CA THR A 110 23.99 -4.75 12.19
C THR A 110 23.67 -5.67 13.37
N PRO A 111 24.24 -6.88 13.43
CA PRO A 111 24.11 -7.73 14.59
C PRO A 111 24.78 -6.97 15.76
N HIS A 112 24.01 -6.71 16.81
CA HIS A 112 24.53 -6.29 18.11
C HIS A 112 24.32 -7.44 19.09
#